data_AF-A0A349KWK7-F1
#
_entry.id   AF-A0A349KWK7-F1
#
_cell.length_a   1.000
_cell.length_b   1.000
_cell.length_c   1.000
_cell.angle_alpha   90.00
_cell.angle_beta   90.00
_cell.angle_gamma   90.00
#
_symmetry.space_group_name_H-M   'P 1'
#
loop_
_entity.id
_entity.type
_entity.pdbx_description
1 polymer ?
#
loop_
_entity_poly.entity_id
_entity_poly.type
_entity_poly.pdbx_seq_one_letter_code
_entity_poly.pdbx_strand_id
1 'polypeptide(L)' 'GNEFTAADIQMSFPVEAAGARGGLDESRPKLMAFLQRIHARPAYLRAIERGGPYELMK' A
#
# COMPACT_ATOMS: atom_id res chain seq x y z
N GLY A 1 13.95 -5.24 9.60
CA GLY A 1 15.19 -4.65 9.06
C GLY A 1 14.82 -3.38 8.31
N ASN A 2 15.80 -2.73 7.67
CA ASN A 2 15.58 -1.47 6.93
C ASN A 2 15.31 -1.68 5.44
N GLU A 3 15.32 -2.94 4.99
CA GLU A 3 15.15 -3.31 3.59
C GLU A 3 13.73 -3.72 3.28
N PHE A 4 13.32 -3.49 2.03
CA PHE A 4 12.05 -3.95 1.51
C PHE A 4 12.10 -5.47 1.25
N THR A 5 11.05 -6.17 1.66
CA THR A 5 10.95 -7.63 1.60
C THR A 5 9.56 -8.08 1.15
N ALA A 6 9.38 -9.40 1.00
CA ALA A 6 8.07 -9.99 0.76
C ALA A 6 7.07 -9.69 1.89
N ALA A 7 7.53 -9.45 3.12
CA ALA A 7 6.66 -9.06 4.22
C ALA A 7 5.97 -7.72 3.96
N ASP A 8 6.66 -6.76 3.34
CA ASP A 8 6.08 -5.47 2.97
C ASP A 8 4.98 -5.61 1.91
N ILE A 9 5.14 -6.55 0.97
CA ILE A 9 4.11 -6.87 -0.02
C ILE A 9 2.89 -7.50 0.65
N GLN A 10 3.08 -8.47 1.55
CA GLN A 10 1.96 -9.10 2.26
C GLN A 10 1.22 -8.10 3.15
N MET A 11 1.95 -7.19 3.81
CA MET A 11 1.38 -6.19 4.70
C MET A 11 0.74 -5.00 3.99
N SER A 12 1.01 -4.77 2.69
CA SER A 12 0.35 -3.66 1.97
C SER A 12 -1.15 -3.88 1.89
N PHE A 13 -1.61 -5.09 1.58
CA PHE A 13 -3.03 -5.41 1.40
C PHE A 13 -3.91 -5.09 2.63
N PRO A 14 -3.63 -5.60 3.86
CA PRO A 14 -4.46 -5.28 5.02
C PRO A 14 -4.42 -3.80 5.39
N VAL A 15 -3.30 -3.10 5.16
CA VAL A 15 -3.17 -1.68 5.46
C VAL A 15 -3.94 -0.82 4.44
N GLU A 16 -3.87 -1.17 3.15
CA GLU A 16 -4.70 -0.55 2.10
C GLU A 16 -6.19 -0.76 2.41
N ALA A 17 -6.56 -1.98 2.79
CA ALA A 17 -7.95 -2.31 3.11
C ALA A 17 -8.45 -1.58 4.38
N ALA A 18 -7.55 -1.31 5.34
CA ALA A 18 -7.87 -0.43 6.47
C ALA A 18 -8.12 1.02 6.02
N GLY A 19 -7.33 1.53 5.06
CA GLY A 19 -7.56 2.83 4.44
C GLY A 19 -8.89 2.92 3.70
N ALA A 20 -9.19 1.95 2.84
CA ALA A 20 -10.42 1.91 2.07
C ALA A 20 -11.68 1.83 2.95
N ARG A 21 -11.60 1.13 4.10
CA ARG A 21 -12.75 0.97 5.02
C ARG A 21 -12.86 2.08 6.08
N GLY A 22 -12.04 3.13 6.03
CA GLY A 22 -12.07 4.24 6.99
C GLY A 22 -11.42 3.92 8.35
N GLY A 23 -10.63 2.85 8.45
CA GLY A 23 -9.88 2.46 9.66
C GLY A 23 -8.44 2.97 9.70
N LEU A 24 -8.04 3.78 8.73
CA LEU A 24 -6.70 4.37 8.65
C LEU A 24 -6.80 5.88 8.38
N ASP A 25 -6.30 6.67 9.32
CA ASP A 25 -6.30 8.13 9.28
C ASP A 25 -4.99 8.70 9.84
N GLU A 26 -4.97 10.02 10.04
CA GLU A 26 -3.83 10.79 10.55
C GLU A 26 -3.35 10.33 11.94
N SER A 27 -4.18 9.60 12.71
CA SER A 27 -3.74 8.99 13.98
C SER A 27 -2.73 7.86 13.79
N ARG A 28 -2.57 7.35 12.56
CA ARG A 28 -1.65 6.27 12.17
C ARG A 28 -0.63 6.73 11.10
N PRO A 29 0.18 7.77 11.37
CA PRO A 29 1.01 8.41 10.35
C PRO A 29 2.07 7.49 9.76
N LYS A 30 2.59 6.53 10.55
CA LYS A 30 3.58 5.54 10.07
C LYS A 30 3.00 4.56 9.05
N LEU A 31 1.73 4.18 9.21
CA LEU A 31 1.05 3.28 8.27
C LEU A 31 0.67 4.03 6.99
N MET A 32 0.24 5.29 7.10
CA MET A 32 0.03 6.16 5.93
C MET A 32 1.33 6.36 5.14
N ALA A 33 2.44 6.66 5.83
CA ALA A 33 3.76 6.79 5.19
C ALA A 33 4.25 5.46 4.59
N PHE A 34 3.90 4.32 5.18
CA PHE A 34 4.17 3.02 4.60
C PHE A 34 3.41 2.84 3.27
N LEU A 35 2.11 3.11 3.22
CA LEU A 35 1.32 3.02 1.99
C LEU A 35 1.88 3.92 0.89
N GLN A 36 2.16 5.19 1.21
CA GLN A 36 2.75 6.14 0.26
C GLN A 36 4.07 5.61 -0.33
N ARG A 37 4.95 5.05 0.51
CA ARG A 37 6.22 4.46 0.04
C ARG A 37 6.01 3.23 -0.84
N ILE A 38 5.00 2.39 -0.57
CA ILE A 38 4.69 1.21 -1.39
C ILE A 38 4.14 1.63 -2.75
N HIS A 39 3.20 2.57 -2.79
CA HIS A 39 2.58 3.07 -4.02
C HIS A 39 3.56 3.81 -4.92
N ALA A 40 4.53 4.52 -4.34
CA ALA A 40 5.57 5.21 -5.10
C ALA A 40 6.60 4.28 -5.77
N ARG A 41 6.58 2.95 -5.51
CA ARG A 41 7.57 2.04 -6.07
C ARG A 41 7.36 1.88 -7.58
N PRO A 42 8.40 1.98 -8.41
CA PRO A 42 8.28 1.71 -9.85
C PRO A 42 7.74 0.31 -10.17
N ALA A 43 8.03 -0.68 -9.32
CA ALA A 43 7.51 -2.03 -9.47
C ALA A 43 5.99 -2.12 -9.19
N TYR A 44 5.47 -1.32 -8.25
CA TYR A 44 4.05 -1.22 -7.98
C TYR A 44 3.32 -0.61 -9.18
N LEU A 45 3.82 0.53 -9.70
CA LEU A 45 3.25 1.19 -10.88
C LEU A 45 3.21 0.25 -12.10
N ARG A 46 4.31 -0.47 -12.39
CA ARG A 46 4.33 -1.47 -13.46
C ARG A 46 3.35 -2.63 -13.23
N ALA A 47 3.12 -3.01 -11.98
CA ALA A 47 2.15 -4.05 -11.65
C ALA A 47 0.72 -3.58 -11.94
N ILE A 48 0.40 -2.30 -11.66
CA ILE A 48 -0.88 -1.69 -12.04
C ILE A 48 -1.03 -1.62 -13.56
N GLU A 49 -0.01 -1.17 -14.28
CA GLU A 49 -0.03 -1.10 -15.75
C GLU A 49 -0.31 -2.47 -16.41
N ARG A 50 0.26 -3.54 -15.85
CA ARG A 50 0.09 -4.91 -16.37
C ARG A 50 -1.18 -5.61 -15.87
N GLY A 51 -1.56 -5.36 -14.62
CA GLY A 51 -2.67 -6.03 -13.94
C GLY A 51 -4.02 -5.35 -14.14
N GLY A 52 -4.04 -4.12 -14.68
CA GLY A 52 -5.23 -3.30 -14.80
C GLY A 52 -5.51 -2.49 -13.52
N PRO A 53 -6.59 -1.67 -13.52
CA PRO A 53 -6.93 -0.79 -12.41
C PRO A 53 -7.11 -1.55 -11.11
N TYR A 54 -6.40 -1.12 -10.06
CA TYR A 54 -6.52 -1.69 -8.73
C TYR A 54 -7.64 -1.00 -7.95
N GLU A 55 -8.84 -1.57 -8.04
CA GLU A 55 -10.09 -1.02 -7.49
C GLU A 55 -10.30 -1.38 -6.00
N LEU A 56 -9.25 -1.34 -5.17
CA LEU A 56 -9.43 -1.46 -3.71
C LEU A 56 -9.79 -0.13 -3.03
N MET A 57 -9.76 1.00 -3.76
CA MET A 57 -9.98 2.36 -3.27
C MET A 57 -11.16 3.07 -3.97
N LYS A 58 -12.36 2.47 -3.95
CA LYS A 58 -13.61 3.21 -4.24
C LYS A 58 -14.33 3.52 -2.94
#